data_AF-A0A7S3DFJ8-F1
#
_entry.id   AF-A0A7S3DFJ8-F1
#
_cell.length_a   1.000
_cell.length_b   1.000
_cell.length_c   1.000
_cell.angle_alpha   90.00
_cell.angle_beta   90.00
_cell.angle_gamma   90.00
#
_symmetry.space_group_name_H-M   'P 1'
#
loop_
_entity.id
_entity.type
_entity.pdbx_description
1 polymer ?
#
loop_
_entity_poly.entity_id
_entity_poly.type
_entity_poly.pdbx_seq_one_letter_code
_entity_poly.pdbx_strand_id
1 'polypeptide(L)'
;SFAPKKRIILSGTPVQNDLDEFYAMINFLNPGILGDSKTFQRTFSRPIQQSRDAKASKAEKEIGLERSSELKERTSSFVLRRTNEILREFLPPRFEAAFFIPLAKSQLEQYSRIIAEASHDGGGSSAKALGFLHQLRKTCNHVGLSSKRDDDEEGTSTKSLEFEPQGSGKLL
;
A
#
# COMPACT_ATOMS: atom_id res chain seq x y z
N SER A 1 -16.90 6.85 -29.79
CA SER A 1 -15.56 6.76 -29.20
C SER A 1 -15.01 8.18 -29.07
N PHE A 2 -14.78 8.67 -27.85
CA PHE A 2 -14.21 9.99 -27.62
C PHE A 2 -12.67 9.85 -27.61
N ALA A 3 -12.02 10.26 -28.69
CA ALA A 3 -10.56 10.23 -28.81
C ALA A 3 -10.03 11.67 -28.71
N PRO A 4 -9.67 12.16 -27.51
CA PRO A 4 -9.11 13.49 -27.37
C PRO A 4 -7.75 13.58 -28.08
N LYS A 5 -7.47 14.76 -28.67
CA LYS A 5 -6.25 15.04 -29.44
C LYS A 5 -4.97 14.97 -28.60
N LYS A 6 -5.06 15.25 -27.30
CA LYS A 6 -3.95 15.20 -26.33
C LYS A 6 -4.41 14.42 -25.10
N ARG A 7 -3.54 13.54 -24.58
CA ARG A 7 -3.81 12.72 -23.40
C ARG A 7 -2.68 12.96 -22.40
N ILE A 8 -3.04 13.23 -21.14
CA ILE A 8 -2.09 13.40 -20.03
C ILE A 8 -2.64 12.55 -18.88
N ILE A 9 -1.78 11.74 -18.26
CA ILE A 9 -2.11 10.97 -17.07
C ILE A 9 -1.27 11.51 -15.91
N LEU A 10 -1.93 11.79 -14.79
CA LEU A 10 -1.27 12.09 -13.52
C LEU A 10 -1.38 10.85 -12.64
N SER A 11 -0.25 10.37 -12.12
CA SER A 11 -0.20 9.22 -11.22
C SER A 11 0.86 9.45 -10.16
N GLY A 12 0.54 9.09 -8.92
CA GLY A 12 1.48 9.19 -7.79
C GLY A 12 2.57 8.12 -7.81
N THR A 13 2.30 6.94 -8.39
CA THR A 13 3.21 5.78 -8.39
C THR A 13 3.16 4.98 -9.70
N PRO A 14 3.36 5.61 -10.88
CA PRO A 14 3.02 4.96 -12.16
C PRO A 14 3.82 3.69 -12.49
N VAL A 15 4.99 3.48 -11.88
CA VAL A 15 5.96 2.42 -12.25
C VAL A 15 6.19 1.41 -11.13
N GLN A 16 5.71 1.67 -9.90
CA GLN A 16 6.24 0.97 -8.73
C GLN A 16 5.57 -0.36 -8.40
N ASN A 17 4.25 -0.51 -8.57
CA ASN A 17 3.55 -1.69 -8.03
C ASN A 17 3.01 -2.66 -9.09
N ASP A 18 2.58 -2.17 -10.25
CA ASP A 18 2.05 -3.02 -11.31
C ASP A 18 2.51 -2.53 -12.69
N LEU A 19 3.35 -3.32 -13.36
CA LEU A 19 3.84 -3.01 -14.71
C LEU A 19 2.77 -3.21 -15.78
N ASP A 20 1.73 -3.98 -15.49
CA ASP A 20 0.61 -4.18 -16.41
C ASP A 20 -0.33 -2.96 -16.39
N GLU A 21 -0.54 -2.34 -15.21
CA GLU A 21 -1.17 -1.02 -15.12
C GLU A 21 -0.35 0.06 -15.86
N PHE A 22 0.97 0.02 -15.70
CA PHE A 22 1.87 0.90 -16.44
C PHE A 22 1.71 0.72 -17.95
N TYR A 23 1.69 -0.53 -18.43
CA TYR A 23 1.44 -0.83 -19.84
C TYR A 23 0.09 -0.30 -20.30
N ALA A 24 -0.97 -0.49 -19.53
CA ALA A 24 -2.30 0.01 -19.88
C ALA A 24 -2.32 1.54 -20.00
N MET A 25 -1.66 2.26 -19.09
CA MET A 25 -1.50 3.71 -19.17
C MET A 25 -0.73 4.14 -20.42
N ILE A 26 0.42 3.51 -20.70
CA ILE A 26 1.23 3.85 -21.87
C ILE A 26 0.50 3.51 -23.17
N ASN A 27 -0.16 2.36 -23.25
CA ASN A 27 -0.93 1.98 -24.42
C ASN A 27 -2.15 2.89 -24.64
N PHE A 28 -2.73 3.44 -23.57
CA PHE A 28 -3.75 4.49 -23.68
C PHE A 28 -3.16 5.82 -24.17
N LEU A 29 -1.96 6.21 -23.76
CA LEU A 29 -1.32 7.46 -24.21
C LEU A 29 -0.79 7.36 -25.65
N ASN A 30 0.03 6.34 -25.90
CA ASN A 30 0.78 6.07 -27.13
C ASN A 30 0.59 4.58 -27.52
N PRO A 31 -0.53 4.23 -28.17
CA PRO A 31 -0.80 2.86 -28.56
C PRO A 31 0.33 2.24 -29.38
N GLY A 32 0.74 1.02 -29.03
CA GLY A 32 1.74 0.24 -29.79
C GLY A 32 3.21 0.57 -29.51
N ILE A 33 3.55 1.61 -28.75
CA ILE A 33 4.96 1.99 -28.50
C ILE A 33 5.77 0.93 -27.72
N LEU A 34 5.09 0.15 -26.88
CA LEU A 34 5.66 -0.97 -26.13
C LEU A 34 5.32 -2.34 -26.74
N GLY A 35 4.72 -2.36 -27.93
CA GLY A 35 4.19 -3.57 -28.56
C GLY A 35 2.89 -4.07 -27.91
N ASP A 36 2.59 -5.34 -28.16
CA ASP A 36 1.42 -6.01 -27.57
C ASP A 36 1.66 -6.39 -26.10
N SER A 37 0.57 -6.57 -25.37
CA SER A 37 0.59 -6.86 -23.93
C SER A 37 1.38 -8.14 -23.60
N LYS A 38 1.31 -9.20 -24.43
CA LYS A 38 2.02 -10.45 -24.16
C LYS A 38 3.52 -10.29 -24.33
N THR A 39 3.94 -9.57 -25.37
CA THR A 39 5.36 -9.25 -25.57
C THR A 39 5.87 -8.36 -24.46
N PHE A 40 5.13 -7.33 -24.06
CA PHE A 40 5.50 -6.49 -22.92
C PHE A 40 5.66 -7.30 -21.63
N GLN A 41 4.71 -8.20 -21.33
CA GLN A 41 4.77 -9.03 -20.14
C GLN A 41 5.98 -9.96 -20.13
N ARG A 42 6.30 -10.59 -21.27
CA ARG A 42 7.44 -11.50 -21.39
C ARG A 42 8.78 -10.78 -21.31
N THR A 43 8.89 -9.61 -21.94
CA THR A 43 10.16 -8.88 -22.06
C THR A 43 10.45 -8.03 -20.83
N PHE A 44 9.42 -7.40 -20.24
CA PHE A 44 9.60 -6.43 -19.15
C PHE A 44 8.89 -6.86 -17.86
N SER A 45 7.58 -7.08 -17.87
CA SER A 45 6.79 -7.26 -16.65
C SER A 45 7.30 -8.44 -15.80
N ARG A 46 7.38 -9.64 -16.37
CA ARG A 46 7.78 -10.87 -15.65
C ARG A 46 9.25 -10.84 -15.20
N PRO A 47 10.24 -10.52 -16.04
CA PRO A 47 11.64 -10.49 -15.58
C PRO A 47 11.88 -9.45 -14.48
N ILE A 48 11.22 -8.28 -14.54
CA ILE A 48 11.33 -7.25 -13.51
C ILE A 48 10.62 -7.66 -12.22
N GLN A 49 9.51 -8.39 -12.29
CA GLN A 49 8.85 -8.94 -11.11
C GLN A 49 9.67 -10.06 -10.47
N GLN A 50 10.22 -10.97 -11.27
CA GLN A 50 11.07 -12.07 -10.81
C GLN A 50 12.32 -11.55 -10.10
N SER A 51 12.96 -10.50 -10.62
CA SER A 51 14.15 -9.91 -9.98
C SER A 51 13.90 -9.29 -8.61
N ARG A 52 12.64 -8.94 -8.30
CA ARG A 52 12.21 -8.36 -7.01
C ARG A 52 11.93 -9.43 -5.96
N ASP A 53 11.85 -10.71 -6.33
CA ASP A 53 11.68 -11.79 -5.36
C ASP A 53 12.91 -11.88 -4.44
N ALA A 54 12.67 -12.05 -3.13
CA ALA A 54 13.72 -12.23 -2.14
C ALA A 54 14.63 -13.43 -2.47
N LYS A 55 14.08 -14.45 -3.12
CA LYS A 55 14.78 -15.68 -3.53
C LYS A 55 15.39 -15.61 -4.93
N ALA A 56 15.28 -14.47 -5.63
CA ALA A 56 15.81 -14.32 -6.97
C ALA A 56 17.32 -14.54 -7.00
N SER A 57 17.76 -15.35 -7.97
CA SER A 57 19.17 -15.58 -8.26
C SER A 57 19.87 -14.29 -8.72
N LYS A 58 21.21 -14.28 -8.69
CA LYS A 58 22.00 -13.14 -9.16
C LYS A 58 21.73 -12.85 -10.65
N ALA A 59 21.56 -13.88 -11.48
CA ALA A 59 21.27 -13.75 -12.90
C ALA A 59 19.88 -13.12 -13.13
N GLU A 60 18.86 -13.55 -12.40
CA GLU A 60 17.51 -12.95 -12.49
C GLU A 60 17.51 -11.47 -12.07
N LYS A 61 18.29 -11.13 -11.03
CA LYS A 61 18.47 -9.74 -10.60
C LYS A 61 19.09 -8.86 -11.68
N GLU A 62 20.12 -9.36 -12.35
CA GLU A 62 20.80 -8.67 -13.44
C GLU A 62 19.89 -8.46 -14.66
N ILE A 63 19.19 -9.52 -15.09
CA ILE A 63 18.22 -9.44 -16.19
C ILE A 63 17.11 -8.43 -15.85
N GLY A 64 16.55 -8.48 -14.64
CA GLY A 64 15.50 -7.54 -14.27
C GLY A 64 15.99 -6.09 -14.20
N LEU A 65 17.22 -5.84 -13.79
CA LEU A 65 17.82 -4.51 -13.80
C LEU A 65 18.03 -3.99 -15.22
N GLU A 66 18.52 -4.84 -16.13
CA GLU A 66 18.67 -4.53 -17.55
C GLU A 66 17.31 -4.16 -18.17
N ARG A 67 16.30 -5.02 -18.00
CA ARG A 67 14.94 -4.78 -18.53
C ARG A 67 14.29 -3.55 -17.93
N SER A 68 14.51 -3.29 -16.64
CA SER A 68 14.00 -2.08 -16.00
C SER A 68 14.67 -0.81 -16.58
N SER A 69 15.96 -0.87 -16.91
CA SER A 69 16.69 0.25 -17.48
C SER A 69 16.27 0.50 -18.92
N GLU A 70 16.16 -0.55 -19.72
CA GLU A 70 15.65 -0.49 -21.10
C GLU A 70 14.24 0.11 -21.15
N LEU A 71 13.33 -0.34 -20.27
CA LEU A 71 11.96 0.20 -20.20
C LEU A 71 11.95 1.68 -19.83
N LYS A 72 12.78 2.08 -18.86
CA LYS A 72 12.91 3.48 -18.44
C LYS A 72 13.42 4.35 -19.59
N GLU A 73 14.42 3.89 -20.33
CA GLU A 73 14.97 4.61 -21.47
C GLU A 73 13.93 4.80 -22.58
N ARG A 74 13.24 3.71 -22.97
CA ARG A 74 12.17 3.75 -23.98
C ARG A 74 11.02 4.70 -23.64
N THR A 75 10.74 4.88 -22.35
CA THR A 75 9.61 5.69 -21.87
C THR A 75 10.01 7.10 -21.43
N SER A 76 11.32 7.40 -21.38
CA SER A 76 11.86 8.65 -20.84
C SER A 76 11.39 9.92 -21.56
N SER A 77 11.07 9.83 -22.85
CA SER A 77 10.64 10.98 -23.66
C SER A 77 9.21 11.45 -23.37
N PHE A 78 8.39 10.61 -22.74
CA PHE A 78 6.98 10.92 -22.44
C PHE A 78 6.55 10.61 -21.01
N VAL A 79 7.43 10.04 -20.17
CA VAL A 79 7.20 9.83 -18.74
C VAL A 79 8.06 10.80 -17.94
N LEU A 80 7.41 11.79 -17.33
CA LEU A 80 8.07 12.72 -16.41
C LEU A 80 7.94 12.24 -14.97
N ARG A 81 9.08 11.94 -14.33
CA ARG A 81 9.14 11.61 -12.90
C ARG A 81 10.11 12.54 -12.17
N ARG A 82 9.59 13.26 -11.17
CA ARG A 82 10.39 14.05 -10.23
C ARG A 82 10.26 13.44 -8.85
N THR A 83 11.38 13.22 -8.16
CA THR A 83 11.41 12.69 -6.80
C THR A 83 11.28 13.85 -5.80
N ASN A 84 10.85 13.58 -4.57
CA ASN A 84 10.81 14.61 -3.51
C ASN A 84 12.21 15.16 -3.15
N GLU A 85 13.27 14.64 -3.74
CA GLU A 85 14.65 15.11 -3.57
C GLU A 85 14.80 16.56 -4.02
N ILE A 86 14.07 16.97 -5.06
CA ILE A 86 14.06 18.38 -5.52
C ILE A 86 13.48 19.35 -4.46
N LEU A 87 12.72 18.84 -3.49
CA LEU A 87 12.12 19.65 -2.42
C LEU A 87 12.98 19.65 -1.15
N ARG A 88 14.03 18.81 -1.06
CA ARG A 88 14.84 18.68 0.16
C ARG A 88 15.57 19.98 0.53
N GLU A 89 15.93 20.80 -0.46
CA GLU A 89 16.61 22.08 -0.23
C GLU A 89 15.66 23.18 0.29
N PHE A 90 14.35 22.97 0.19
CA PHE A 90 13.32 23.95 0.52
C PHE A 90 12.45 23.56 1.71
N LEU A 91 12.55 22.31 2.18
CA LEU A 91 11.74 21.77 3.26
C LEU A 91 12.60 21.40 4.46
N PRO A 92 12.09 21.56 5.70
CA PRO A 92 12.74 21.01 6.88
C PRO A 92 12.99 19.50 6.75
N PRO A 93 14.02 18.95 7.42
CA PRO A 93 14.29 17.52 7.39
C PRO A 93 13.10 16.71 7.89
N ARG A 94 12.73 15.67 7.13
CA ARG A 94 11.71 14.69 7.53
C ARG A 94 12.33 13.71 8.51
N PHE A 95 11.82 13.68 9.73
CA PHE A 95 12.19 12.67 10.73
C PHE A 95 11.18 11.53 10.70
N GLU A 96 11.66 10.30 10.59
CA GLU A 96 10.86 9.09 10.68
C GLU A 96 11.33 8.28 11.88
N ALA A 97 10.39 7.90 12.74
CA ALA A 97 10.63 7.03 13.88
C ALA A 97 9.65 5.86 13.84
N ALA A 98 10.16 4.65 14.10
CA ALA A 98 9.36 3.44 14.20
C ALA A 98 9.38 2.96 15.66
N PHE A 99 8.19 2.78 16.24
CA PHE A 99 8.02 2.30 17.62
C PHE A 99 7.53 0.85 17.59
N PHE A 100 8.22 -0.03 18.31
CA PHE A 100 7.82 -1.42 18.50
C PHE A 100 7.14 -1.56 19.85
N ILE A 101 5.80 -1.56 19.84
CA ILE A 101 4.99 -1.59 21.07
C ILE A 101 4.44 -3.01 21.22
N PRO A 102 4.71 -3.71 22.35
CA PRO A 102 4.11 -5.01 22.61
C PRO A 102 2.61 -4.87 22.90
N LEU A 103 1.83 -5.88 22.52
CA LEU A 103 0.40 -5.91 22.83
C LEU A 103 0.16 -6.02 24.34
N ALA A 104 -0.85 -5.33 24.84
CA ALA A 104 -1.33 -5.51 26.20
C ALA A 104 -1.95 -6.92 26.37
N LYS A 105 -2.03 -7.41 27.61
CA LYS A 105 -2.54 -8.77 27.90
C LYS A 105 -3.93 -9.03 27.29
N SER A 106 -4.86 -8.09 27.46
CA SER A 106 -6.22 -8.18 26.92
C SER A 106 -6.25 -8.20 25.38
N GLN A 107 -5.36 -7.44 24.73
CA GLN A 107 -5.21 -7.47 23.28
C GLN A 107 -4.65 -8.82 22.81
N LEU A 108 -3.65 -9.35 23.52
CA LEU A 108 -3.02 -10.62 23.19
C LEU A 108 -4.01 -11.79 23.31
N GLU A 109 -4.80 -11.84 24.38
CA GLU A 109 -5.84 -12.85 24.57
C GLU A 109 -6.89 -12.85 23.45
N GLN A 110 -7.32 -11.67 23.01
CA GLN A 110 -8.27 -11.56 21.91
C GLN A 110 -7.63 -11.87 20.55
N TYR A 111 -6.40 -11.40 20.34
CA TYR A 111 -5.61 -11.67 19.14
C TYR A 111 -5.40 -13.17 18.94
N SER A 112 -5.02 -13.89 20.00
CA SER A 112 -4.87 -15.35 19.99
C SER A 112 -6.18 -16.08 19.68
N ARG A 113 -7.32 -15.61 20.21
CA ARG A 113 -8.64 -16.17 19.88
C ARG A 113 -8.98 -16.03 18.39
N ILE A 114 -8.77 -14.85 17.81
CA ILE A 114 -9.04 -14.60 16.39
C ILE A 114 -8.14 -15.49 15.50
N ILE A 115 -6.87 -15.69 15.87
CA ILE A 115 -5.97 -16.59 15.13
C ILE A 115 -6.45 -18.05 15.19
N ALA A 116 -6.88 -18.51 16.37
CA ALA A 116 -7.39 -19.86 16.52
C ALA A 116 -8.63 -20.09 15.65
N GLU A 117 -9.58 -19.15 15.67
CA GLU A 117 -10.78 -19.18 14.82
C GLU A 117 -10.41 -19.22 13.33
N ALA A 118 -9.49 -18.35 12.89
CA ALA A 118 -9.03 -18.32 11.51
C ALA A 118 -8.33 -19.62 11.08
N SER A 119 -7.61 -20.27 12.01
CA SER A 119 -6.90 -21.54 11.76
C SER A 119 -7.87 -22.71 11.61
N HIS A 120 -8.98 -22.70 12.36
CA HIS A 120 -10.03 -23.71 12.26
C HIS A 120 -10.88 -23.58 10.99
N ASP A 121 -10.98 -22.38 10.39
CA ASP A 121 -11.70 -22.15 9.11
C ASP A 121 -10.95 -22.71 7.89
N GLY A 122 -9.79 -23.37 8.06
CA GLY A 122 -9.19 -24.25 7.06
C GLY A 122 -8.73 -23.59 5.75
N GLY A 123 -8.47 -22.27 5.76
CA GLY A 123 -8.11 -21.53 4.55
C GLY A 123 -9.34 -21.17 3.71
N GLY A 124 -10.38 -20.63 4.35
CA GLY A 124 -11.55 -20.08 3.67
C GLY A 124 -11.22 -19.00 2.62
N SER A 125 -12.22 -18.67 1.79
CA SER A 125 -12.19 -17.64 0.75
C SER A 125 -11.39 -16.38 1.15
N SER A 126 -10.64 -15.78 0.21
CA SER A 126 -9.85 -14.56 0.45
C SER A 126 -10.64 -13.44 1.13
N ALA A 127 -11.96 -13.36 0.91
CA ALA A 127 -12.83 -12.40 1.59
C ALA A 127 -12.89 -12.61 3.12
N LYS A 128 -12.93 -13.86 3.58
CA LYS A 128 -12.89 -14.19 5.01
C LYS A 128 -11.52 -13.88 5.63
N ALA A 129 -10.44 -14.21 4.92
CA ALA A 129 -9.08 -13.88 5.36
C ALA A 129 -8.90 -12.36 5.58
N LEU A 130 -9.43 -11.54 4.67
CA LEU A 130 -9.46 -10.07 4.82
C LEU A 130 -10.29 -9.65 6.04
N GLY A 131 -11.41 -10.33 6.30
CA GLY A 131 -12.22 -10.13 7.51
C GLY A 131 -11.42 -10.36 8.81
N PHE A 132 -10.70 -11.49 8.90
CA PHE A 132 -9.84 -11.78 10.06
C PHE A 132 -8.69 -10.78 10.20
N LEU A 133 -8.02 -10.41 9.11
CA LEU A 133 -6.96 -9.38 9.12
C LEU A 133 -7.49 -8.05 9.65
N HIS A 134 -8.71 -7.67 9.27
CA HIS A 134 -9.35 -6.46 9.77
C HIS A 134 -9.61 -6.53 11.28
N GLN A 135 -10.10 -7.67 11.79
CA GLN A 135 -10.32 -7.87 13.22
C GLN A 135 -9.02 -7.83 14.03
N LEU A 136 -7.95 -8.46 13.53
CA LEU A 136 -6.62 -8.40 14.15
C LEU A 136 -6.11 -6.95 14.20
N ARG A 137 -6.22 -6.20 13.08
CA ARG A 137 -5.83 -4.78 13.03
C ARG A 137 -6.60 -3.95 14.05
N LYS A 138 -7.91 -4.16 14.20
CA LYS A 138 -8.72 -3.47 15.21
C LYS A 138 -8.24 -3.76 16.62
N THR A 139 -7.96 -5.04 16.93
CA THR A 139 -7.49 -5.48 18.24
C THR A 139 -6.13 -4.85 18.60
N CYS A 140 -5.22 -4.74 17.63
CA CYS A 140 -3.93 -4.06 17.81
C CYS A 140 -4.08 -2.56 18.14
N ASN A 141 -5.12 -1.90 17.62
CA ASN A 141 -5.39 -0.50 17.95
C ASN A 141 -6.06 -0.37 19.33
N HIS A 142 -7.13 -1.15 19.60
CA HIS A 142 -7.84 -1.17 20.87
C HIS A 142 -8.82 -2.35 20.97
N VAL A 143 -8.93 -2.98 22.14
CA VAL A 143 -9.82 -4.15 22.40
C VAL A 143 -11.31 -3.83 22.17
N GLY A 144 -11.74 -2.60 22.44
CA GLY A 144 -13.13 -2.17 22.23
C GLY A 144 -13.54 -1.95 20.78
N LEU A 145 -12.62 -2.05 19.81
CA LEU A 145 -12.94 -1.88 18.38
C LEU A 145 -13.34 -3.20 17.71
N SER A 146 -12.86 -4.31 18.26
CA SER A 146 -13.07 -5.67 17.77
C SER A 146 -14.36 -6.29 18.30
N SER A 147 -14.99 -5.73 19.35
CA SER A 147 -16.36 -6.11 19.68
C SER A 147 -17.28 -5.67 18.54
N LYS A 148 -18.11 -6.58 18.06
CA LYS A 148 -19.33 -6.15 17.37
C LYS A 148 -20.03 -5.21 18.35
N ARG A 149 -20.37 -4.01 17.91
CA ARG A 149 -21.45 -3.31 18.61
C ARG A 149 -22.65 -4.22 18.36
N ASP A 150 -23.07 -4.90 19.41
CA ASP A 150 -24.43 -5.39 19.48
C ASP A 150 -25.27 -4.11 19.55
N ASP A 151 -25.59 -3.55 18.38
CA ASP A 151 -26.67 -2.59 18.25
C ASP A 151 -27.94 -3.42 18.42
N ASP A 152 -28.35 -3.65 19.67
CA ASP A 152 -29.72 -3.95 20.13
C ASP A 152 -29.73 -3.96 21.67
N GLU A 153 -30.27 -2.87 22.26
CA GLU A 153 -30.71 -2.69 23.66
C GLU A 153 -29.62 -2.79 24.77
N GLU A 154 -29.44 -1.90 25.74
CA GLU A 154 -30.28 -0.92 26.44
C GLU A 154 -29.32 0.07 27.14
N GLY A 155 -29.76 1.31 27.37
CA GLY A 155 -28.88 2.42 27.78
C GLY A 155 -28.14 2.23 29.10
N THR A 156 -26.88 2.70 29.16
CA THR A 156 -26.28 3.25 30.38
C THR A 156 -25.13 4.20 30.04
N SER A 157 -25.38 5.47 30.32
CA SER A 157 -24.43 6.52 30.71
C SER A 157 -23.25 6.81 29.76
N THR A 158 -23.49 7.75 28.84
CA THR A 158 -22.46 8.71 28.40
C THR A 158 -21.90 9.42 29.64
N LYS A 159 -20.85 8.87 30.25
CA LYS A 159 -19.91 9.72 30.99
C LYS A 159 -19.14 10.51 29.96
N SER A 160 -19.65 11.69 29.65
CA SER A 160 -18.86 12.79 29.09
C SER A 160 -17.56 12.86 29.90
N LEU A 161 -16.44 12.51 29.28
CA LEU A 161 -15.15 12.97 29.75
C LEU A 161 -15.12 14.47 29.44
N GLU A 162 -15.62 15.26 30.39
CA GLU A 162 -15.42 16.70 30.43
C GLU A 162 -13.91 16.95 30.43
N PHE A 163 -13.41 17.44 29.30
CA PHE A 163 -12.05 17.93 29.19
C PHE A 163 -12.04 19.36 29.74
N GLU A 164 -11.77 19.49 31.04
CA GLU A 164 -11.44 20.75 31.69
C GLU A 164 -10.16 21.32 31.06
N PRO A 165 -10.20 22.48 30.36
CA PRO A 165 -9.00 23.09 29.83
C PRO A 165 -8.34 23.86 30.97
N GLN A 166 -7.44 23.22 31.71
CA GLN A 166 -6.50 23.96 32.56
C GLN A 166 -5.46 24.62 31.67
N GLY A 167 -5.71 25.90 31.36
CA GLY A 167 -4.76 26.79 30.73
C GLY A 167 -3.60 27.14 31.67
N SER A 168 -2.40 27.20 31.09
CA SER A 168 -1.30 28.11 31.43
C SER A 168 -0.17 27.83 30.43
N GLY A 169 -0.04 28.59 29.32
CA GLY A 169 0.96 29.67 29.17
C GLY A 169 2.36 29.10 28.86
N LYS A 170 3.10 29.38 27.78
CA LYS A 170 3.34 30.58 26.95
C LYS A 170 3.87 30.09 25.57
N LEU A 171 3.50 30.67 24.42
CA LEU A 171 4.17 31.82 23.78
C LEU A 171 5.70 31.68 23.66
N LEU A 172 6.17 30.99 22.62
CA LEU A 172 7.03 31.46 21.52
C LEU A 172 7.23 30.33 20.51
#